data_AF-A0A7G2IPK1-F1
#
_entry.id   AF-A0A7G2IPK1-F1
#
_cell.length_a   1.000
_cell.length_b   1.000
_cell.length_c   1.000
_cell.angle_alpha   90.00
_cell.angle_beta   90.00
_cell.angle_gamma   90.00
#
_symmetry.space_group_name_H-M   'P 1'
#
loop_
_entity.id
_entity.type
_entity.pdbx_description
1 polymer ?
#
loop_
_entity_poly.entity_id
_entity_poly.type
_entity_poly.pdbx_seq_one_letter_code
_entity_poly.pdbx_strand_id
1 'polypeptide(L)'
;MTSLNSLLNENNALPPLANFKDSSGDAPRTLVLVIGESTQRGRMSLYGYPRETTPELDALHKSDPNFTVFNNVVTSRPYTIEILQQALTFANEKNPDLYLTQPSLMNMMKQAGYKTFWITNQQTMTARNTMLTVFSKQTDKQFYMNQQRTQSAREYDSNVLAPFKEVLADPAPKKVHHRASAGYAY
;
A
#
# COMPACT_ATOMS: atom_id res chain seq x y z
N MET A 1 -14.12 11.11 18.38
CA MET A 1 -14.51 9.96 17.52
C MET A 1 -15.18 10.38 16.21
N THR A 2 -15.35 11.67 15.91
CA THR A 2 -16.16 12.18 14.79
C THR A 2 -15.46 12.28 13.44
N SER A 3 -14.12 12.42 13.36
CA SER A 3 -13.46 12.70 12.06
C SER A 3 -13.20 11.49 11.15
N LEU A 4 -12.80 10.32 11.68
CA LEU A 4 -12.48 9.14 10.85
C LEU A 4 -13.72 8.55 10.17
N ASN A 5 -14.82 8.39 10.93
CA ASN A 5 -16.06 7.88 10.37
C ASN A 5 -16.66 8.85 9.35
N SER A 6 -16.47 10.17 9.54
CA SER A 6 -16.85 11.16 8.52
C SER A 6 -16.09 10.91 7.22
N LEU A 7 -14.76 10.81 7.27
CA LEU A 7 -13.93 10.57 6.08
C LEU A 7 -14.27 9.26 5.36
N LEU A 8 -14.59 8.19 6.11
CA LEU A 8 -15.03 6.93 5.52
C LEU A 8 -16.41 7.05 4.88
N ASN A 9 -17.35 7.72 5.53
CA ASN A 9 -18.69 7.93 5.00
C ASN A 9 -18.67 8.82 3.75
N GLU A 10 -17.88 9.89 3.77
CA GLU A 10 -17.65 10.78 2.62
C GLU A 10 -17.04 9.99 1.46
N ASN A 11 -16.01 9.17 1.72
CA ASN A 11 -15.42 8.32 0.68
C ASN A 11 -16.41 7.29 0.11
N ASN A 12 -17.21 6.64 0.96
CA ASN A 12 -18.23 5.68 0.53
C ASN A 12 -19.38 6.34 -0.25
N ALA A 13 -19.60 7.64 -0.04
CA ALA A 13 -20.61 8.43 -0.75
C ALA A 13 -20.09 8.97 -2.11
N LEU A 14 -18.80 8.83 -2.41
CA LEU A 14 -18.25 9.25 -3.70
C LEU A 14 -18.89 8.43 -4.83
N PRO A 15 -19.25 9.07 -5.95
CA PRO A 15 -19.75 8.34 -7.10
C PRO A 15 -18.66 7.38 -7.64
N PRO A 16 -19.05 6.22 -8.19
CA PRO A 16 -18.11 5.37 -8.89
C PRO A 16 -17.47 6.10 -10.08
N LEU A 17 -16.27 5.68 -10.48
CA LEU A 17 -15.60 6.22 -11.66
C LEU A 17 -16.47 5.97 -12.91
N ALA A 18 -16.82 7.04 -13.63
CA ALA A 18 -17.64 6.94 -14.83
C ALA A 18 -16.93 6.13 -15.92
N ASN A 19 -17.66 5.22 -16.56
CA ASN A 19 -17.17 4.36 -17.65
C ASN A 19 -15.93 3.50 -17.30
N PHE A 20 -15.62 3.32 -16.02
CA PHE A 20 -14.50 2.51 -15.61
C PHE A 20 -14.83 1.02 -15.65
N LYS A 21 -14.07 0.26 -16.44
CA LYS A 21 -14.17 -1.19 -16.57
C LYS A 21 -12.78 -1.81 -16.67
N ASP A 22 -12.55 -2.90 -15.95
CA ASP A 22 -11.37 -3.73 -16.11
C ASP A 22 -11.38 -4.40 -17.50
N SER A 23 -10.47 -3.99 -18.37
CA SER A 23 -10.30 -4.53 -19.73
C SER A 23 -9.28 -5.68 -19.81
N SER A 24 -8.68 -6.08 -18.68
CA SER A 24 -7.63 -7.10 -18.64
C SER A 24 -8.15 -8.55 -18.71
N GLY A 25 -9.46 -8.73 -18.92
CA GLY A 25 -10.14 -10.02 -19.02
C GLY A 25 -10.59 -10.60 -17.69
N ASP A 26 -11.15 -11.81 -17.73
CA ASP A 26 -11.81 -12.46 -16.60
C ASP A 26 -10.99 -13.58 -15.93
N ALA A 27 -9.82 -13.91 -16.48
CA ALA A 27 -8.97 -14.93 -15.88
C ALA A 27 -8.57 -14.53 -14.44
N PRO A 28 -8.55 -15.46 -13.48
CA PRO A 28 -8.15 -15.18 -12.10
C PRO A 28 -6.76 -14.54 -12.01
N ARG A 29 -6.59 -13.57 -11.11
CA ARG A 29 -5.33 -12.84 -10.91
C ARG A 29 -5.20 -12.24 -9.51
N THR A 30 -3.95 -12.13 -9.07
CA THR A 30 -3.59 -11.46 -7.84
C THR A 30 -2.61 -10.33 -8.15
N LEU A 31 -2.95 -9.12 -7.72
CA LEU A 31 -2.09 -7.95 -7.82
C LEU A 31 -1.54 -7.61 -6.44
N VAL A 32 -0.26 -7.27 -6.36
CA VAL A 32 0.41 -6.96 -5.10
C VAL A 32 1.08 -5.61 -5.20
N LEU A 33 0.69 -4.68 -4.33
CA LEU A 33 1.32 -3.39 -4.13
C LEU A 33 2.08 -3.41 -2.79
N VAL A 34 3.40 -3.32 -2.86
CA VAL A 34 4.26 -3.18 -1.67
C VAL A 34 4.62 -1.71 -1.48
N ILE A 35 4.12 -1.13 -0.39
CA ILE A 35 4.40 0.20 0.09
C ILE A 35 5.56 0.09 1.09
N GLY A 36 6.76 0.41 0.60
CA GLY A 36 7.95 0.55 1.43
C GLY A 36 7.86 1.78 2.36
N GLU A 37 8.77 1.87 3.32
CA GLU A 37 8.86 3.02 4.23
C GLU A 37 10.31 3.52 4.30
N SER A 38 10.48 4.83 4.14
CA SER A 38 11.74 5.57 4.27
C SER A 38 12.99 5.00 3.55
N THR A 39 12.81 4.16 2.53
CA THR A 39 13.92 3.53 1.78
C THR A 39 14.33 4.43 0.61
N GLN A 40 15.56 4.94 0.64
CA GLN A 40 16.09 5.79 -0.43
C GLN A 40 16.91 5.03 -1.47
N ARG A 41 16.77 5.41 -2.74
CA ARG A 41 17.48 4.83 -3.90
C ARG A 41 19.00 4.75 -3.70
N GLY A 42 19.60 5.82 -3.16
CA GLY A 42 21.06 5.95 -3.00
C GLY A 42 21.69 5.04 -1.94
N ARG A 43 20.92 4.19 -1.25
CA ARG A 43 21.41 3.25 -0.22
C ARG A 43 21.18 1.77 -0.58
N MET A 44 20.76 1.49 -1.81
CA MET A 44 20.50 0.13 -2.30
C MET A 44 21.55 -0.24 -3.35
N SER A 45 22.22 -1.40 -3.20
CA SER A 45 23.19 -1.88 -4.20
C SER A 45 22.57 -2.08 -5.57
N LEU A 46 21.26 -2.36 -5.62
CA LEU A 46 20.47 -2.45 -6.85
C LEU A 46 20.61 -1.21 -7.74
N TYR A 47 20.82 -0.03 -7.15
CA TYR A 47 20.99 1.24 -7.85
C TYR A 47 22.45 1.74 -7.86
N GLY A 48 23.42 0.86 -7.61
CA GLY A 48 24.85 1.17 -7.66
C GLY A 48 25.49 1.62 -6.35
N TYR A 49 24.81 1.46 -5.20
CA TYR A 49 25.44 1.69 -3.90
C TYR A 49 26.58 0.67 -3.67
N PRO A 50 27.79 1.08 -3.23
CA PRO A 50 28.96 0.20 -3.20
C PRO A 50 28.91 -0.91 -2.13
N ARG A 51 28.02 -0.82 -1.14
CA ARG A 51 27.78 -1.90 -0.17
C ARG A 51 26.62 -2.75 -0.64
N GLU A 52 26.76 -4.07 -0.52
CA GLU A 52 25.72 -5.06 -0.86
C GLU A 52 24.56 -5.01 0.15
N THR A 53 23.67 -4.04 -0.02
CA THR A 53 22.52 -3.81 0.89
C THR A 53 21.23 -4.44 0.37
N THR A 54 21.18 -4.87 -0.89
CA THR A 54 20.01 -5.53 -1.49
C THR A 54 20.36 -6.82 -2.25
N PRO A 55 21.16 -7.74 -1.68
CA PRO A 55 21.69 -8.91 -2.41
C PRO A 55 20.60 -9.76 -3.07
N GLU A 56 19.46 -9.97 -2.41
CA GLU A 56 18.33 -10.75 -2.95
C GLU A 56 17.68 -10.07 -4.17
N LEU A 57 17.51 -8.74 -4.13
CA LEU A 57 16.97 -7.98 -5.27
C LEU A 57 17.99 -7.91 -6.41
N ASP A 58 19.28 -7.81 -6.08
CA ASP A 58 20.36 -7.78 -7.06
C ASP A 58 20.43 -9.12 -7.80
N ALA A 59 20.28 -10.24 -7.09
CA ALA A 59 20.20 -11.57 -7.67
C ALA A 59 18.95 -11.75 -8.54
N LEU A 60 17.79 -11.26 -8.06
CA LEU A 60 16.54 -11.31 -8.83
C LEU A 60 16.63 -10.52 -10.13
N HIS A 61 17.19 -9.31 -10.09
CA HIS A 61 17.39 -8.47 -11.27
C HIS A 61 18.34 -9.11 -12.29
N LYS A 62 19.33 -9.87 -11.84
CA LYS A 62 20.26 -10.60 -12.74
C LYS A 62 19.64 -11.85 -13.36
N SER A 63 18.65 -12.45 -12.71
CA SER A 63 18.17 -13.80 -13.06
C SER A 63 16.76 -13.84 -13.66
N ASP A 64 15.89 -12.89 -13.34
CA ASP A 64 14.50 -12.86 -13.81
C ASP A 64 14.27 -11.72 -14.82
N PRO A 65 14.05 -12.01 -16.11
CA PRO A 65 13.78 -10.98 -17.12
C PRO A 65 12.44 -10.26 -16.91
N ASN A 66 11.55 -10.78 -16.05
CA ASN A 66 10.30 -10.12 -15.69
C ASN A 66 10.48 -9.08 -14.56
N PHE A 67 11.66 -9.00 -13.95
CA PHE A 67 11.95 -8.02 -12.90
C PHE A 67 12.42 -6.69 -13.51
N THR A 68 11.51 -5.72 -13.57
CA THR A 68 11.80 -4.39 -14.12
C THR A 68 12.16 -3.39 -13.01
N VAL A 69 13.33 -2.74 -13.13
CA VAL A 69 13.82 -1.72 -12.20
C VAL A 69 13.67 -0.32 -12.82
N PHE A 70 13.00 0.60 -12.11
CA PHE A 70 12.84 1.98 -12.54
C PHE A 70 13.90 2.89 -11.91
N ASN A 71 14.78 3.47 -12.73
CA ASN A 71 15.92 4.24 -12.24
C ASN A 71 15.62 5.71 -11.89
N ASN A 72 14.53 6.27 -12.41
CA ASN A 72 14.18 7.70 -12.29
C ASN A 72 12.80 7.92 -11.64
N VAL A 73 12.63 7.43 -10.42
CA VAL A 73 11.43 7.66 -9.60
C VAL A 73 11.79 8.49 -8.37
N VAL A 74 10.98 9.51 -8.09
CA VAL A 74 11.10 10.37 -6.90
C VAL A 74 9.73 10.57 -6.26
N THR A 75 9.70 10.71 -4.93
CA THR A 75 8.47 11.08 -4.21
C THR A 75 8.24 12.60 -4.31
N SER A 76 6.98 13.04 -4.38
CA SER A 76 6.61 14.45 -4.32
C SER A 76 6.65 15.03 -2.91
N ARG A 77 6.49 14.18 -1.88
CA ARG A 77 6.50 14.62 -0.46
C ARG A 77 7.32 13.66 0.42
N PRO A 78 8.03 14.17 1.45
CA PRO A 78 8.89 13.34 2.30
C PRO A 78 8.19 12.77 3.55
N TYR A 79 6.87 12.94 3.68
CA TYR A 79 6.09 12.47 4.83
C TYR A 79 5.06 11.43 4.41
N THR A 80 5.00 10.30 5.14
CA THR A 80 4.24 9.10 4.78
C THR A 80 2.76 9.38 4.49
N ILE A 81 2.06 10.10 5.36
CA ILE A 81 0.60 10.30 5.19
C ILE A 81 0.33 11.16 3.95
N GLU A 82 1.10 12.23 3.81
CA GLU A 82 0.94 13.23 2.78
C GLU A 82 1.30 12.70 1.39
N ILE A 83 2.32 11.83 1.28
CA ILE A 83 2.59 11.15 0.01
C ILE A 83 1.53 10.12 -0.30
N LEU A 84 1.05 9.33 0.68
CA LEU A 84 0.03 8.31 0.42
C LEU A 84 -1.31 8.91 -0.03
N GLN A 85 -1.65 10.12 0.42
CA GLN A 85 -2.79 10.87 -0.12
C GLN A 85 -2.67 11.08 -1.63
N GLN A 86 -1.47 11.37 -2.14
CA GLN A 86 -1.25 11.57 -3.58
C GLN A 86 -1.05 10.23 -4.32
N ALA A 87 -0.23 9.33 -3.78
CA ALA A 87 0.14 8.07 -4.43
C ALA A 87 -1.02 7.06 -4.54
N LEU A 88 -1.99 7.11 -3.62
CA LEU A 88 -3.13 6.18 -3.60
C LEU A 88 -4.44 6.80 -4.05
N THR A 89 -4.44 8.03 -4.57
CA THR A 89 -5.65 8.70 -5.09
C THR A 89 -5.34 9.49 -6.35
N PHE A 90 -6.29 10.28 -6.85
CA PHE A 90 -6.07 11.20 -7.97
C PHE A 90 -5.37 12.51 -7.57
N ALA A 91 -5.06 12.71 -6.29
CA ALA A 91 -4.37 13.91 -5.82
C ALA A 91 -2.93 14.00 -6.34
N ASN A 92 -2.47 15.23 -6.53
CA ASN A 92 -1.08 15.55 -6.88
C ASN A 92 -0.68 16.90 -6.28
N GLU A 93 0.55 17.36 -6.51
CA GLU A 93 1.04 18.62 -5.93
C GLU A 93 0.20 19.85 -6.33
N LYS A 94 -0.40 19.85 -7.53
CA LYS A 94 -1.24 20.94 -8.02
C LYS A 94 -2.70 20.84 -7.55
N ASN A 95 -3.16 19.63 -7.27
CA ASN A 95 -4.54 19.33 -6.90
C ASN A 95 -4.54 18.41 -5.67
N PRO A 96 -4.09 18.90 -4.50
CA PRO A 96 -3.92 18.07 -3.32
C PRO A 96 -5.26 17.55 -2.78
N ASP A 97 -6.34 18.30 -2.91
CA ASP A 97 -7.63 17.96 -2.28
C ASP A 97 -8.43 16.85 -3.00
N LEU A 98 -7.93 16.34 -4.13
CA LEU A 98 -8.62 15.27 -4.87
C LEU A 98 -8.70 13.96 -4.07
N TYR A 99 -7.90 13.76 -3.01
CA TYR A 99 -8.03 12.59 -2.15
C TYR A 99 -9.36 12.56 -1.36
N LEU A 100 -10.03 13.71 -1.24
CA LEU A 100 -11.34 13.86 -0.58
C LEU A 100 -12.50 13.77 -1.57
N THR A 101 -12.30 14.21 -2.81
CA THR A 101 -13.37 14.40 -3.80
C THR A 101 -13.36 13.40 -4.95
N GLN A 102 -12.31 12.58 -5.06
CA GLN A 102 -12.19 11.54 -6.08
C GLN A 102 -11.94 10.15 -5.45
N PRO A 103 -12.39 9.07 -6.10
CA PRO A 103 -12.16 7.71 -5.61
C PRO A 103 -10.67 7.40 -5.40
N SER A 104 -10.36 6.63 -4.36
CA SER A 104 -9.01 6.12 -4.13
C SER A 104 -8.70 4.91 -5.01
N LEU A 105 -7.44 4.47 -5.01
CA LEU A 105 -7.02 3.22 -5.62
C LEU A 105 -7.85 2.03 -5.09
N MET A 106 -8.15 2.00 -3.78
CA MET A 106 -8.96 0.94 -3.18
C MET A 106 -10.39 0.95 -3.74
N ASN A 107 -11.00 2.13 -3.89
CA ASN A 107 -12.32 2.24 -4.51
C ASN A 107 -12.30 1.76 -5.96
N MET A 108 -11.29 2.15 -6.73
CA MET A 108 -11.11 1.74 -8.12
C MET A 108 -10.97 0.21 -8.24
N MET A 109 -10.15 -0.42 -7.40
CA MET A 109 -9.98 -1.87 -7.43
C MET A 109 -11.25 -2.63 -7.03
N LYS A 110 -12.01 -2.12 -6.04
CA LYS A 110 -13.33 -2.66 -5.70
C LYS A 110 -14.31 -2.55 -6.86
N GLN A 111 -14.36 -1.40 -7.53
CA GLN A 111 -15.21 -1.18 -8.69
C GLN A 111 -14.83 -2.12 -9.86
N ALA A 112 -13.56 -2.49 -9.99
CA ALA A 112 -13.07 -3.49 -10.95
C ALA A 112 -13.39 -4.95 -10.54
N GLY A 113 -14.07 -5.18 -9.42
CA GLY A 113 -14.46 -6.51 -8.94
C GLY A 113 -13.35 -7.27 -8.19
N TYR A 114 -12.32 -6.58 -7.72
CA TYR A 114 -11.28 -7.19 -6.89
C TYR A 114 -11.70 -7.25 -5.43
N LYS A 115 -11.45 -8.38 -4.78
CA LYS A 115 -11.39 -8.44 -3.32
C LYS A 115 -10.10 -7.79 -2.85
N THR A 116 -10.21 -6.84 -1.94
CA THR A 116 -9.11 -5.97 -1.50
C THR A 116 -8.63 -6.33 -0.10
N PHE A 117 -7.31 -6.41 0.08
CA PHE A 117 -6.68 -6.76 1.35
C PHE A 117 -5.63 -5.72 1.76
N TRP A 118 -5.59 -5.38 3.04
CA TRP A 118 -4.56 -4.52 3.64
C TRP A 118 -3.79 -5.28 4.72
N ILE A 119 -2.48 -5.49 4.53
CA ILE A 119 -1.60 -6.07 5.56
C ILE A 119 -0.59 -5.00 5.95
N THR A 120 -0.53 -4.69 7.24
CA THR A 120 0.39 -3.66 7.74
C THR A 120 1.10 -4.13 8.99
N ASN A 121 2.40 -3.86 9.03
CA ASN A 121 3.21 -3.94 10.24
C ASN A 121 3.49 -2.55 10.84
N GLN A 122 3.00 -1.47 10.21
CA GLN A 122 3.02 -0.15 10.83
C GLN A 122 2.14 -0.12 12.08
N GLN A 123 2.49 0.74 13.03
CA GLN A 123 1.66 1.04 14.21
C GLN A 123 0.39 1.79 13.78
N THR A 124 -0.57 1.06 13.22
CA THR A 124 -1.89 1.58 12.93
C THR A 124 -2.69 1.52 14.23
N MET A 125 -2.49 2.50 15.10
CA MET A 125 -3.36 2.67 16.26
C MET A 125 -4.77 2.95 15.73
N THR A 126 -5.64 1.93 15.71
CA THR A 126 -7.03 2.02 15.22
C THR A 126 -7.85 3.07 15.97
N ALA A 127 -7.40 3.47 17.17
CA ALA A 127 -7.95 4.57 17.97
C ALA A 127 -7.49 5.98 17.55
N ARG A 128 -6.40 6.10 16.78
CA ARG A 128 -5.95 7.36 16.19
C ARG A 128 -6.62 7.53 14.82
N ASN A 129 -7.29 8.66 14.62
CA ASN A 129 -7.95 9.05 13.38
C ASN A 129 -6.93 9.45 12.31
N THR A 130 -6.08 8.52 11.87
CA THR A 130 -5.09 8.78 10.82
C THR A 130 -5.66 8.44 9.43
N MET A 131 -5.16 9.12 8.39
CA MET A 131 -5.50 8.79 7.01
C MET A 131 -5.05 7.38 6.60
N LEU A 132 -3.99 6.83 7.21
CA LEU A 132 -3.60 5.44 7.00
C LEU A 132 -4.67 4.46 7.50
N THR A 133 -5.33 4.79 8.62
CA THR A 133 -6.50 4.05 9.11
C THR A 133 -7.69 4.18 8.15
N VAL A 134 -7.89 5.34 7.51
CA VAL A 134 -8.93 5.51 6.48
C VAL A 134 -8.65 4.59 5.28
N PHE A 135 -7.46 4.64 4.69
CA PHE A 135 -7.11 3.82 3.53
C PHE A 135 -7.18 2.32 3.81
N SER A 136 -6.69 1.87 4.96
CA SER A 136 -6.79 0.46 5.34
C SER A 136 -8.24 0.00 5.50
N LYS A 137 -9.11 0.80 6.13
CA LYS A 137 -10.54 0.49 6.29
C LYS A 137 -11.37 0.58 5.00
N GLN A 138 -10.83 1.17 3.93
CA GLN A 138 -11.46 1.11 2.61
C GLN A 138 -11.35 -0.29 1.96
N THR A 139 -10.49 -1.18 2.46
CA THR A 139 -10.35 -2.56 1.95
C THR A 139 -11.39 -3.53 2.54
N ASP A 140 -11.51 -4.75 2.00
CA ASP A 140 -12.49 -5.74 2.47
C ASP A 140 -12.00 -6.53 3.69
N LYS A 141 -10.69 -6.77 3.79
CA LYS A 141 -10.09 -7.45 4.94
C LYS A 141 -8.75 -6.81 5.31
N GLN A 142 -8.55 -6.57 6.61
CA GLN A 142 -7.34 -5.95 7.15
C GLN A 142 -6.61 -6.90 8.11
N PHE A 143 -5.28 -6.85 8.09
CA PHE A 143 -4.40 -7.54 9.01
C PHE A 143 -3.44 -6.50 9.64
N TYR A 144 -3.67 -6.19 10.91
CA TYR A 144 -2.83 -5.27 11.68
C TYR A 144 -1.87 -6.08 12.55
N MET A 145 -0.61 -6.20 12.10
CA MET A 145 0.39 -7.05 12.75
C MET A 145 1.01 -6.39 13.99
N ASN A 146 1.15 -5.06 13.98
CA ASN A 146 1.71 -4.30 15.08
C ASN A 146 0.62 -3.48 15.77
N GLN A 147 0.05 -4.02 16.85
CA GLN A 147 -0.99 -3.37 17.66
C GLN A 147 -0.45 -2.79 18.98
N GLN A 148 0.87 -2.76 19.15
CA GLN A 148 1.49 -2.28 20.38
C GLN A 148 1.37 -0.75 20.48
N ARG A 149 1.06 -0.24 21.69
CA ARG A 149 0.90 1.20 21.95
C ARG A 149 2.23 1.96 22.00
N THR A 150 3.33 1.26 22.24
CA THR A 150 4.70 1.78 22.32
C THR A 150 5.63 0.82 21.57
N GLN A 151 6.81 1.31 21.18
CA GLN A 151 7.87 0.52 20.55
C GLN A 151 8.55 -0.37 21.62
N SER A 152 7.81 -1.29 22.25
CA SER A 152 8.32 -2.10 23.36
C SER A 152 8.86 -3.46 22.92
N ALA A 153 8.22 -4.16 21.97
CA ALA A 153 8.76 -5.34 21.31
C ALA A 153 9.23 -5.01 19.88
N ARG A 154 10.30 -5.68 19.43
CA ARG A 154 10.76 -5.60 18.04
C ARG A 154 9.77 -6.36 17.14
N GLU A 155 9.01 -5.63 16.35
CA GLU A 155 8.08 -6.20 15.36
C GLU A 155 8.70 -6.12 13.96
N TYR A 156 9.22 -7.25 13.47
CA TYR A 156 9.86 -7.31 12.16
C TYR A 156 8.85 -7.38 11.02
N ASP A 157 9.18 -6.79 9.87
CA ASP A 157 8.31 -6.84 8.69
C ASP A 157 8.08 -8.26 8.14
N SER A 158 8.85 -9.26 8.58
CA SER A 158 8.56 -10.67 8.32
C SER A 158 7.19 -11.12 8.85
N ASN A 159 6.63 -10.40 9.83
CA ASN A 159 5.29 -10.65 10.35
C ASN A 159 4.21 -10.64 9.26
N VAL A 160 4.39 -9.86 8.19
CA VAL A 160 3.42 -9.78 7.09
C VAL A 160 3.41 -11.02 6.20
N LEU A 161 4.41 -11.90 6.28
CA LEU A 161 4.54 -13.06 5.39
C LEU A 161 3.47 -14.12 5.66
N ALA A 162 3.10 -14.34 6.92
CA ALA A 162 2.04 -15.28 7.28
C ALA A 162 0.65 -14.87 6.75
N PRO A 163 0.13 -13.65 7.04
CA PRO A 163 -1.14 -13.20 6.46
C PRO A 163 -1.05 -13.04 4.94
N PHE A 164 0.14 -12.75 4.37
CA PHE A 164 0.30 -12.71 2.92
C PHE A 164 0.02 -14.09 2.28
N LYS A 165 0.54 -15.17 2.86
CA LYS A 165 0.23 -16.55 2.43
C LYS A 165 -1.27 -16.85 2.56
N GLU A 166 -1.92 -16.40 3.64
CA GLU A 166 -3.37 -16.55 3.82
C GLU A 166 -4.16 -15.83 2.70
N VAL A 167 -3.78 -14.60 2.35
CA VAL A 167 -4.42 -13.84 1.26
C VAL A 167 -4.21 -14.49 -0.10
N LEU A 168 -3.02 -15.05 -0.36
CA LEU A 168 -2.76 -15.80 -1.58
C LEU A 168 -3.65 -17.04 -1.70
N ALA A 169 -3.97 -17.70 -0.58
CA ALA A 169 -4.87 -18.86 -0.54
C ALA A 169 -6.37 -18.51 -0.57
N ASP A 170 -6.75 -17.24 -0.46
CA ASP A 170 -8.16 -16.81 -0.50
C ASP A 170 -8.81 -17.21 -1.86
N PRO A 171 -10.03 -17.75 -1.86
CA PRO A 171 -10.66 -18.29 -3.06
C PRO A 171 -11.17 -17.23 -4.05
N ALA A 172 -11.13 -15.93 -3.71
CA ALA A 172 -11.55 -14.89 -4.62
C ALA A 172 -10.73 -14.90 -5.93
N PRO A 173 -11.38 -14.84 -7.12
CA PRO A 173 -10.70 -14.95 -8.40
C PRO A 173 -9.85 -13.73 -8.74
N LYS A 174 -10.29 -12.52 -8.34
CA LYS A 174 -9.53 -11.27 -8.50
C LYS A 174 -9.19 -10.71 -7.12
N LYS A 175 -7.89 -10.56 -6.84
CA LYS A 175 -7.38 -10.12 -5.53
C LYS A 175 -6.38 -8.97 -5.69
N VAL A 176 -6.45 -7.98 -4.82
CA VAL A 176 -5.39 -6.96 -4.71
C VAL A 176 -4.95 -6.82 -3.26
N HIS A 177 -3.64 -6.82 -3.06
CA HIS A 177 -3.01 -6.77 -1.76
C HIS A 177 -2.16 -5.50 -1.61
N HIS A 178 -2.39 -4.73 -0.56
CA HIS A 178 -1.57 -3.59 -0.16
C HIS A 178 -0.75 -3.97 1.08
N ARG A 179 0.58 -3.97 0.96
CA ARG A 179 1.51 -4.19 2.06
C ARG A 179 2.11 -2.86 2.50
N ALA A 180 2.00 -2.48 3.77
CA ALA A 180 2.75 -1.36 4.33
C ALA A 180 3.80 -1.87 5.33
N SER A 181 5.08 -1.59 5.07
CA SER A 181 6.21 -1.89 5.98
C SER A 181 6.34 -0.85 7.09
N ALA A 182 6.86 -1.24 8.25
CA ALA A 182 7.16 -0.33 9.35
C ALA A 182 8.46 0.46 9.11
N GLY A 183 8.44 1.76 9.38
CA GLY A 183 9.61 2.64 9.38
C GLY A 183 10.29 2.70 10.76
N TYR A 184 11.62 2.63 10.72
CA TYR A 184 12.68 2.67 11.75
C TYR A 184 12.41 2.41 13.24
N ALA A 185 13.11 1.37 13.74
CA ALA A 185 14.35 1.57 14.50
C ALA A 185 15.48 0.88 13.72
N TYR A 186 16.50 1.63 13.27
CA TYR A 186 17.70 1.06 12.64
C TYR A 186 18.57 0.32 13.67
#